data_AF-A0A543K3Y1-F1
#
_entry.id   AF-A0A543K3Y1-F1
#
_cell.length_a   1.000
_cell.length_b   1.000
_cell.length_c   1.000
_cell.angle_alpha   90.00
_cell.angle_beta   90.00
_cell.angle_gamma   90.00
#
_symmetry.space_group_name_H-M   'P 1'
#
loop_
_entity.id
_entity.type
_entity.pdbx_description
1 polymer ?
#
loop_
_entity_poly.entity_id
_entity_poly.type
_entity_poly.pdbx_seq_one_letter_code
_entity_poly.pdbx_strand_id
1 'polypeptide(L)'
;MRKISLGEALGARRKCDDCGKRRAIHNDRRRILDTLYARIRVKWPRLRRCLCQPAVITSSGPKSPLAGLSSERATPELRCLQAELGARHSFREAARLIEMFLPCSAQLNTTVRNRLGRIDDELSHDDASQRDADTMVPPSPPTVFLDGAHTRYRPEYQKRHMDVVVGKVESPNMSRRFGLVQQAASSPERQLRHDLIAQGWEGQSKVTAISEGEPGLPNLVMRAVRGSVTHILDWWHISMRVKHIENAVRELIQSKGFSGLPLFFERPADTLRWYLWHVKVMTAATILNVLQIDCDRLHA
;
A
#
# COMPACT_ATOMS: atom_id res chain seq x y z
N MET A 1 -8.06 6.32 -23.89
CA MET A 1 -9.39 6.44 -23.26
C MET A 1 -10.23 7.47 -24.02
N ARG A 2 -11.35 7.09 -24.65
CA ARG A 2 -12.28 8.06 -25.26
C ARG A 2 -13.02 8.81 -24.14
N LYS A 3 -12.93 10.15 -24.11
CA LYS A 3 -13.77 10.99 -23.25
C LYS A 3 -15.21 10.92 -23.77
N ILE A 4 -16.00 10.01 -23.22
CA ILE A 4 -17.44 9.94 -23.52
C ILE A 4 -18.10 11.13 -22.82
N SER A 5 -18.75 12.01 -23.57
CA SER A 5 -19.52 13.11 -22.98
C SER A 5 -20.68 12.55 -22.16
N LEU A 6 -21.11 13.26 -21.11
CA LEU A 6 -22.28 12.88 -20.29
C LEU A 6 -23.54 12.62 -21.15
N GLY A 7 -23.67 13.31 -22.28
CA GLY A 7 -24.75 13.12 -23.25
C GLY A 7 -24.68 11.78 -24.00
N GLU A 8 -23.49 11.40 -24.47
CA GLU A 8 -23.27 10.10 -25.13
C GLU A 8 -23.43 8.93 -24.16
N ALA A 9 -22.87 9.06 -22.95
CA ALA A 9 -23.00 8.06 -21.90
C ALA A 9 -24.47 7.85 -21.50
N LEU A 10 -25.23 8.93 -21.39
CA LEU A 10 -26.67 8.88 -21.18
C LEU A 10 -27.38 8.22 -22.38
N GLY A 11 -27.03 8.59 -23.61
CA GLY A 11 -27.62 8.04 -24.83
C GLY A 11 -27.46 6.52 -24.92
N ALA A 12 -26.26 6.00 -24.63
CA ALA A 12 -25.98 4.58 -24.57
C ALA A 12 -26.82 3.89 -23.47
N ARG A 13 -26.80 4.42 -22.25
CA ARG A 13 -27.49 3.82 -21.09
C ARG A 13 -29.02 3.97 -21.13
N ARG A 14 -29.56 4.80 -22.04
CA ARG A 14 -31.01 4.86 -22.31
C ARG A 14 -31.52 3.63 -23.04
N LYS A 15 -30.69 2.91 -23.81
CA LYS A 15 -31.10 1.64 -24.40
C LYS A 15 -31.25 0.60 -23.29
N CYS A 16 -32.28 -0.24 -23.38
CA CYS A 16 -32.41 -1.40 -22.50
C CYS A 16 -31.40 -2.45 -22.92
N ASP A 17 -30.71 -3.04 -21.95
CA ASP A 17 -29.68 -4.04 -22.22
C ASP A 17 -30.30 -5.34 -22.78
N ASP A 18 -31.54 -5.67 -22.39
CA ASP A 18 -32.24 -6.89 -22.83
C ASP A 18 -32.90 -6.78 -24.22
N CYS A 19 -33.61 -5.68 -24.50
CA CYS A 19 -34.43 -5.54 -25.71
C CYS A 19 -34.01 -4.40 -26.64
N GLY A 20 -32.95 -3.66 -26.31
CA GLY A 20 -32.45 -2.52 -27.10
C GLY A 20 -33.35 -1.27 -27.14
N LYS A 21 -34.60 -1.36 -26.68
CA LYS A 21 -35.56 -0.23 -26.72
C LYS A 21 -35.11 0.94 -25.85
N ARG A 22 -35.36 2.17 -26.29
CA ARG A 22 -35.04 3.37 -25.52
C ARG A 22 -35.99 3.55 -24.33
N ARG A 23 -35.42 3.63 -23.13
CA ARG A 23 -36.12 3.93 -21.87
C ARG A 23 -36.54 5.40 -21.80
N ALA A 24 -37.76 5.64 -21.34
CA ALA A 24 -38.29 6.98 -21.09
C ALA A 24 -37.65 7.60 -19.84
N ILE A 25 -37.49 8.92 -19.83
CA ILE A 25 -37.03 9.67 -18.65
C ILE A 25 -38.23 9.78 -17.70
N HIS A 26 -38.06 9.31 -16.47
CA HIS A 26 -39.05 9.45 -15.41
C HIS A 26 -39.10 10.89 -14.91
N ASN A 27 -37.95 11.41 -14.49
CA ASN A 27 -37.76 12.81 -14.14
C ASN A 27 -36.28 13.19 -14.23
N ASP A 28 -36.03 14.49 -14.28
CA ASP A 28 -34.69 15.06 -14.26
C ASP A 28 -34.41 15.66 -12.88
N ARG A 29 -33.34 15.20 -12.23
CA ARG A 29 -32.89 15.78 -10.95
C ARG A 29 -31.66 16.62 -11.23
N ARG A 30 -31.62 17.83 -10.68
CA ARG A 30 -30.37 18.59 -10.67
C ARG A 30 -29.41 17.98 -9.65
N ARG A 31 -28.17 17.71 -10.07
CA ARG A 31 -27.08 17.25 -9.21
C ARG A 31 -25.89 18.19 -9.35
N ILE A 32 -25.17 18.34 -8.26
CA ILE A 32 -23.90 19.06 -8.25
C ILE A 32 -22.82 18.05 -8.61
N LEU A 33 -21.92 18.43 -9.52
CA LEU A 33 -20.74 17.67 -9.92
C LEU A 33 -19.50 18.56 -9.72
N ASP A 34 -18.54 18.08 -8.95
CA ASP A 34 -17.25 18.73 -8.79
C ASP A 34 -16.33 18.29 -9.94
N THR A 35 -15.66 19.26 -10.56
CA THR A 35 -14.69 19.03 -11.63
C THR A 35 -13.38 19.73 -11.29
N LEU A 36 -12.32 19.46 -12.06
CA LEU A 36 -11.06 20.20 -11.95
C LEU A 36 -11.19 21.71 -12.21
N TYR A 37 -12.26 22.15 -12.88
CA TYR A 37 -12.39 23.53 -13.36
C TYR A 37 -13.51 24.33 -12.69
N ALA A 38 -14.48 23.66 -12.09
CA ALA A 38 -15.64 24.29 -11.45
C ALA A 38 -16.51 23.24 -10.75
N ARG A 39 -17.38 23.73 -9.87
CA ARG A 39 -18.56 23.00 -9.40
C ARG A 39 -19.75 23.32 -10.30
N ILE A 40 -20.21 22.34 -11.07
CA ILE A 40 -21.27 22.52 -12.06
C ILE A 40 -22.57 21.83 -11.63
N ARG A 41 -23.72 22.38 -12.05
CA ARG A 41 -25.03 21.75 -11.89
C ARG A 41 -25.36 20.98 -13.17
N VAL A 42 -25.48 19.67 -13.06
CA VAL A 42 -25.76 18.76 -14.18
C VAL A 42 -27.16 18.20 -14.04
N LYS A 43 -27.83 18.06 -15.19
CA LYS A 43 -29.08 17.31 -15.31
C LYS A 43 -28.79 15.81 -15.13
N TRP A 44 -29.50 15.20 -14.20
CA TRP A 44 -29.28 13.81 -13.78
C TRP A 44 -30.59 13.03 -13.93
N PRO A 45 -30.91 12.60 -15.17
CA PRO A 45 -32.19 11.96 -15.47
C PRO A 45 -32.27 10.58 -14.82
N ARG A 46 -33.43 10.25 -14.26
CA ARG A 46 -33.78 8.87 -13.89
C ARG A 46 -34.60 8.25 -14.99
N LEU A 47 -34.31 7.01 -15.35
CA LEU A 47 -35.00 6.28 -16.39
C LEU A 47 -36.11 5.43 -15.78
N ARG A 48 -37.25 5.39 -16.48
CA ARG A 48 -38.29 4.40 -16.22
C ARG A 48 -37.76 3.01 -16.54
N ARG A 49 -38.36 2.01 -15.89
CA ARG A 49 -38.13 0.60 -16.23
C ARG A 49 -38.52 0.34 -17.67
N CYS A 50 -37.83 -0.61 -18.29
CA CYS A 50 -38.32 -1.15 -19.55
C CYS A 50 -39.42 -2.17 -19.25
N LEU A 51 -40.46 -2.20 -20.10
CA LEU A 51 -41.58 -3.15 -19.97
C LEU A 51 -41.17 -4.60 -20.19
N CYS A 52 -40.00 -4.85 -20.81
CA CYS A 52 -39.47 -6.20 -20.98
C CYS A 52 -38.84 -6.80 -19.71
N GLN A 53 -38.64 -6.00 -18.65
CA GLN A 53 -38.01 -6.46 -17.41
C GLN A 53 -39.08 -6.91 -16.41
N PRO A 54 -39.02 -8.15 -15.88
CA PRO A 54 -40.00 -8.65 -14.92
C PRO A 54 -39.97 -7.83 -13.63
N ALA A 55 -41.16 -7.56 -13.06
CA ALA A 55 -41.31 -6.68 -11.90
C ALA A 55 -40.55 -7.17 -10.65
N VAL A 56 -40.25 -8.48 -10.56
CA VAL A 56 -39.79 -9.18 -9.36
C VAL A 56 -38.26 -9.15 -9.17
N ILE A 57 -37.45 -8.98 -10.22
CA ILE A 57 -35.99 -9.24 -10.17
C ILE A 57 -35.15 -7.98 -9.90
N THR A 58 -35.72 -6.78 -9.96
CA THR A 58 -34.97 -5.53 -9.75
C THR A 58 -35.70 -4.60 -8.78
N SER A 59 -34.98 -3.78 -8.02
CA SER A 59 -35.50 -2.79 -7.06
C SER A 59 -36.52 -1.82 -7.67
N SER A 60 -37.78 -1.87 -7.22
CA SER A 60 -39.04 -1.34 -7.83
C SER A 60 -39.05 0.12 -8.37
N GLY A 61 -38.00 0.91 -8.17
CA GLY A 61 -37.93 2.32 -8.54
C GLY A 61 -37.28 2.66 -9.89
N PRO A 62 -37.35 3.95 -10.30
CA PRO A 62 -36.63 4.49 -11.46
C PRO A 62 -35.11 4.38 -11.28
N LYS A 63 -34.40 3.88 -12.31
CA LYS A 63 -32.94 3.68 -12.27
C LYS A 63 -32.21 4.95 -12.68
N SER A 64 -31.14 5.29 -11.98
CA SER A 64 -30.25 6.39 -12.33
C SER A 64 -29.13 5.85 -13.24
N PRO A 65 -29.17 6.10 -14.57
CA PRO A 65 -28.20 5.53 -15.51
C PRO A 65 -26.79 6.03 -15.24
N LEU A 66 -26.64 7.23 -14.67
CA LEU A 66 -25.35 7.84 -14.38
C LEU A 66 -24.80 7.47 -12.99
N ALA A 67 -25.51 6.66 -12.19
CA ALA A 67 -25.11 6.34 -10.80
C ALA A 67 -23.69 5.73 -10.69
N GLY A 68 -23.25 4.98 -11.70
CA GLY A 68 -21.91 4.39 -11.76
C GLY A 68 -20.86 5.23 -12.49
N LEU A 69 -21.20 6.39 -13.06
CA LEU A 69 -20.23 7.25 -13.76
C LEU A 69 -19.58 8.28 -12.85
N SER A 70 -20.27 8.68 -11.77
CA SER A 70 -19.75 9.63 -10.78
C SER A 70 -20.46 9.39 -9.44
N SER A 71 -20.23 8.21 -8.86
CA SER A 71 -20.78 7.82 -7.54
C SER A 71 -20.53 8.89 -6.47
N GLU A 72 -19.40 9.59 -6.56
CA GLU A 72 -18.94 10.60 -5.61
C GLU A 72 -19.25 12.04 -5.99
N ARG A 73 -20.05 12.24 -7.06
CA ARG A 73 -20.33 13.58 -7.61
C ARG A 73 -19.04 14.35 -7.93
N ALA A 74 -18.01 13.64 -8.41
CA ALA A 74 -16.78 14.21 -8.92
C ALA A 74 -16.39 13.55 -10.24
N THR A 75 -15.71 14.30 -11.10
CA THR A 75 -15.14 13.73 -12.33
C THR A 75 -13.95 12.82 -12.00
N PRO A 76 -13.66 11.80 -12.84
CA PRO A 76 -12.52 10.91 -12.65
C PRO A 76 -11.18 11.66 -12.53
N GLU A 77 -11.00 12.75 -13.27
CA GLU A 77 -9.77 13.53 -13.24
C GLU A 77 -9.57 14.23 -11.89
N LEU A 78 -10.65 14.76 -11.27
CA LEU A 78 -10.58 15.34 -9.93
C LEU A 78 -10.34 14.26 -8.88
N ARG A 79 -11.01 13.11 -8.97
CA ARG A 79 -10.81 11.96 -8.08
C ARG A 79 -9.35 11.46 -8.11
N CYS A 80 -8.80 11.32 -9.31
CA CYS A 80 -7.42 10.89 -9.52
C CYS A 80 -6.43 11.87 -8.87
N LEU A 81 -6.59 13.17 -9.10
CA LEU A 81 -5.73 14.18 -8.47
C LEU A 81 -5.86 14.19 -6.94
N GLN A 82 -7.09 14.05 -6.43
CA GLN A 82 -7.33 13.95 -4.99
C GLN A 82 -6.67 12.72 -4.37
N ALA A 83 -6.68 11.59 -5.07
CA ALA A 83 -6.00 10.39 -4.63
C ALA A 83 -4.47 10.57 -4.63
N GLU A 84 -3.93 11.10 -5.72
CA GLU A 84 -2.50 11.32 -5.92
C GLU A 84 -1.90 12.23 -4.84
N LEU A 85 -2.56 13.35 -4.56
CA LEU A 85 -2.13 14.29 -3.52
C LEU A 85 -2.46 13.79 -2.12
N GLY A 86 -3.61 13.14 -1.93
CA GLY A 86 -4.04 12.58 -0.65
C GLY A 86 -3.15 11.43 -0.17
N ALA A 87 -2.49 10.72 -1.08
CA ALA A 87 -1.53 9.66 -0.76
C ALA A 87 -0.15 10.20 -0.36
N ARG A 88 0.22 11.43 -0.79
CA ARG A 88 1.56 12.02 -0.57
C ARG A 88 1.61 13.12 0.49
N HIS A 89 0.46 13.73 0.77
CA HIS A 89 0.38 14.87 1.67
C HIS A 89 -0.71 14.66 2.72
N SER A 90 -0.69 15.50 3.77
CA SER A 90 -1.85 15.57 4.67
C SER A 90 -3.09 15.97 3.86
N PHE A 91 -4.27 15.46 4.22
CA PHE A 91 -5.51 15.79 3.49
C PHE A 91 -5.84 17.29 3.44
N ARG A 92 -5.38 18.05 4.44
CA ARG A 92 -5.49 19.51 4.44
C ARG A 92 -4.58 20.14 3.40
N GLU A 93 -3.33 19.68 3.31
CA GLU A 93 -2.38 20.17 2.33
C GLU A 93 -2.77 19.76 0.91
N ALA A 94 -3.24 18.52 0.71
CA ALA A 94 -3.78 18.08 -0.57
C ALA A 94 -4.94 18.98 -1.04
N ALA A 95 -5.89 19.29 -0.15
CA ALA A 95 -6.99 20.22 -0.46
C ALA A 95 -6.47 21.64 -0.80
N ARG A 96 -5.51 22.15 -0.04
CA ARG A 96 -4.87 23.47 -0.27
C ARG A 96 -4.18 23.53 -1.63
N LEU A 97 -3.39 22.51 -1.99
CA LEU A 97 -2.68 22.45 -3.27
C LEU A 97 -3.65 22.44 -4.46
N ILE A 98 -4.74 21.68 -4.36
CA ILE A 98 -5.77 21.63 -5.40
C ILE A 98 -6.42 23.01 -5.58
N GLU A 99 -6.77 23.69 -4.49
CA GLU A 99 -7.36 25.03 -4.54
C GLU A 99 -6.38 26.11 -5.05
N MET A 100 -5.10 25.97 -4.71
CA MET A 100 -4.07 26.93 -5.10
C MET A 100 -3.77 26.94 -6.61
N PHE A 101 -3.83 25.77 -7.25
CA PHE A 101 -3.39 25.61 -8.65
C PHE A 101 -4.52 25.40 -9.66
N LEU A 102 -5.74 25.09 -9.21
CA LEU A 102 -6.85 24.79 -10.10
C LEU A 102 -8.04 25.70 -9.85
N PRO A 103 -8.78 26.11 -10.90
CA PRO A 103 -9.98 26.94 -10.75
C PRO A 103 -11.18 26.15 -10.21
N CYS A 104 -10.96 25.06 -9.48
CA CYS A 104 -12.01 24.23 -8.91
C CYS A 104 -12.65 24.90 -7.68
N SER A 105 -13.79 24.36 -7.23
CA SER A 105 -14.37 24.80 -5.95
C SER A 105 -13.45 24.45 -4.78
N ALA A 106 -13.50 25.24 -3.71
CA ALA A 106 -12.80 24.94 -2.46
C ALA A 106 -13.00 23.46 -2.03
N GLN A 107 -11.90 22.80 -1.71
CA GLN A 107 -11.88 21.39 -1.36
C GLN A 107 -11.82 21.23 0.16
N LEU A 108 -12.61 20.28 0.68
CA LEU A 108 -12.55 19.92 2.10
C LEU A 108 -11.59 18.74 2.28
N ASN A 109 -10.77 18.79 3.33
CA ASN A 109 -9.89 17.68 3.69
C ASN A 109 -10.66 16.35 3.89
N THR A 110 -11.87 16.41 4.43
CA THR A 110 -12.74 15.24 4.63
C THR A 110 -13.21 14.65 3.31
N THR A 111 -13.47 15.50 2.30
CA THR A 111 -13.82 15.05 0.95
C THR A 111 -12.64 14.35 0.29
N VAL A 112 -11.43 14.92 0.36
CA VAL A 112 -10.22 14.27 -0.18
C VAL A 112 -10.01 12.90 0.48
N ARG A 113 -10.08 12.84 1.81
CA ARG A 113 -9.96 11.59 2.57
C ARG A 113 -10.98 10.53 2.14
N ASN A 114 -12.26 10.90 2.11
CA ASN A 114 -13.33 9.94 1.82
C ASN A 114 -13.22 9.41 0.40
N ARG A 115 -12.92 10.29 -0.58
CA ARG A 115 -12.76 9.90 -1.98
C ARG A 115 -11.55 9.00 -2.20
N LEU A 116 -10.41 9.31 -1.55
CA LEU A 116 -9.25 8.43 -1.56
C LEU A 116 -9.60 7.04 -1.01
N GLY A 117 -10.30 6.98 0.14
CA GLY A 117 -10.74 5.70 0.71
C GLY A 117 -11.68 4.90 -0.20
N ARG A 118 -12.54 5.57 -0.99
CA ARG A 118 -13.36 4.89 -1.99
C ARG A 118 -12.58 4.39 -3.19
N ILE A 119 -11.54 5.11 -3.59
CA ILE A 119 -10.65 4.65 -4.66
C ILE A 119 -9.89 3.41 -4.18
N ASP A 120 -9.45 3.39 -2.92
CA ASP A 120 -8.84 2.22 -2.29
C ASP A 120 -9.81 1.02 -2.25
N ASP A 121 -11.07 1.24 -1.86
CA ASP A 121 -12.13 0.24 -1.95
C ASP A 121 -12.28 -0.28 -3.40
N GLU A 122 -12.37 0.61 -4.39
CA GLU A 122 -12.55 0.29 -5.81
C GLU A 122 -11.38 -0.54 -6.37
N LEU A 123 -10.13 -0.13 -6.11
CA LEU A 123 -8.93 -0.85 -6.53
C LEU A 123 -8.86 -2.26 -5.93
N SER A 124 -9.23 -2.40 -4.65
CA SER A 124 -9.29 -3.69 -3.97
C SER A 124 -10.31 -4.64 -4.60
N HIS A 125 -11.43 -4.12 -5.11
CA HIS A 125 -12.43 -4.90 -5.85
C HIS A 125 -12.00 -5.22 -7.29
N ASP A 126 -11.28 -4.33 -7.96
CA ASP A 126 -10.81 -4.58 -9.33
C ASP A 126 -9.71 -5.65 -9.35
N ASP A 127 -8.78 -5.61 -8.39
CA ASP A 127 -7.84 -6.71 -8.09
C ASP A 127 -8.58 -8.01 -7.76
N ALA A 128 -9.83 -7.91 -7.28
CA ALA A 128 -10.70 -9.05 -7.07
C ALA A 128 -11.08 -9.78 -8.37
N SER A 129 -11.36 -8.97 -9.39
CA SER A 129 -11.99 -9.38 -10.64
C SER A 129 -11.01 -9.76 -11.75
N GLN A 130 -9.82 -9.14 -11.80
CA GLN A 130 -8.81 -9.41 -12.85
C GLN A 130 -8.20 -10.83 -12.77
N ARG A 131 -8.53 -11.61 -11.74
CA ARG A 131 -8.00 -12.95 -11.50
C ARG A 131 -8.62 -14.05 -12.36
N ASP A 132 -9.81 -13.82 -12.92
CA ASP A 132 -10.51 -14.81 -13.74
C ASP A 132 -10.00 -14.84 -15.20
N ALA A 133 -9.13 -13.90 -15.59
CA ALA A 133 -8.59 -13.80 -16.94
C ALA A 133 -7.04 -13.76 -16.93
N ASP A 134 -6.44 -14.88 -17.34
CA ASP A 134 -5.05 -15.07 -17.77
C ASP A 134 -3.89 -14.82 -16.78
N THR A 135 -3.15 -15.88 -16.45
CA THR A 135 -1.94 -16.31 -17.21
C THR A 135 -1.34 -17.57 -16.55
N MET A 136 -1.20 -18.68 -17.31
CA MET A 136 -0.42 -19.85 -16.93
C MET A 136 1.09 -19.54 -17.04
N VAL A 137 1.68 -18.91 -16.04
CA VAL A 137 3.15 -18.86 -15.88
C VAL A 137 3.57 -20.07 -15.03
N PRO A 138 4.63 -20.82 -15.39
CA PRO A 138 5.10 -21.92 -14.57
C PRO A 138 5.50 -21.41 -13.17
N PRO A 139 5.12 -22.13 -12.10
CA PRO A 139 5.31 -21.68 -10.74
C PRO A 139 6.80 -21.64 -10.40
N SER A 140 7.30 -20.44 -10.12
CA SER A 140 8.62 -20.22 -9.55
C SER A 140 8.49 -19.80 -8.08
N PRO A 141 9.39 -20.23 -7.19
CA PRO A 141 9.42 -19.80 -5.79
C PRO A 141 9.44 -18.27 -5.68
N PRO A 142 8.40 -17.62 -5.13
CA PRO A 142 8.37 -16.17 -5.01
C PRO A 142 9.32 -15.71 -3.89
N THR A 143 9.87 -14.51 -4.06
CA THR A 143 10.60 -13.80 -3.02
C THR A 143 9.75 -12.65 -2.50
N VAL A 144 9.60 -12.56 -1.18
CA VAL A 144 8.87 -11.49 -0.51
C VAL A 144 9.88 -10.63 0.24
N PHE A 145 9.95 -9.36 -0.12
CA PHE A 145 10.69 -8.34 0.62
C PHE A 145 9.72 -7.64 1.56
N LEU A 146 10.07 -7.51 2.83
CA LEU A 146 9.25 -6.83 3.83
C LEU A 146 10.07 -5.82 4.62
N ASP A 147 9.46 -4.67 4.87
CA ASP A 147 9.96 -3.65 5.78
C ASP A 147 8.85 -3.19 6.72
N GLY A 148 9.23 -2.89 7.95
CA GLY A 148 8.35 -2.56 9.06
C GLY A 148 8.58 -1.14 9.55
N ALA A 149 7.50 -0.41 9.82
CA ALA A 149 7.58 0.92 10.42
C ALA A 149 6.56 1.07 11.54
N HIS A 150 7.05 1.51 12.70
CA HIS A 150 6.22 1.81 13.86
C HIS A 150 5.76 3.27 13.82
N THR A 151 4.46 3.49 13.61
CA THR A 151 3.87 4.84 13.61
C THR A 151 3.02 5.04 14.85
N ARG A 152 2.98 6.26 15.40
CA ARG A 152 2.14 6.55 16.56
C ARG A 152 0.67 6.61 16.17
N TYR A 153 -0.19 6.06 17.02
CA TYR A 153 -1.63 6.32 16.92
C TYR A 153 -1.93 7.79 17.23
N ARG A 154 -3.13 8.24 16.85
CA ARG A 154 -3.61 9.53 17.33
C ARG A 154 -3.83 9.47 18.85
N PRO A 155 -3.59 10.57 19.58
CA PRO A 155 -3.71 10.60 21.04
C PRO A 155 -5.07 10.15 21.58
N GLU A 156 -6.14 10.25 20.79
CA GLU A 156 -7.50 9.88 21.19
C GLU A 156 -7.73 8.36 21.23
N TYR A 157 -6.80 7.55 20.70
CA TYR A 157 -6.89 6.09 20.76
C TYR A 157 -6.09 5.54 21.96
N GLN A 158 -6.61 4.49 22.60
CA GLN A 158 -5.95 3.82 23.74
C GLN A 158 -4.70 3.00 23.36
N LYS A 159 -4.34 2.94 22.07
CA LYS A 159 -3.15 2.25 21.57
C LYS A 159 -2.02 3.26 21.33
N ARG A 160 -0.76 2.88 21.58
CA ARG A 160 0.39 3.78 21.43
C ARG A 160 0.99 3.79 20.02
N HIS A 161 1.17 2.61 19.43
CA HIS A 161 1.84 2.43 18.13
C HIS A 161 1.06 1.47 17.24
N MET A 162 1.17 1.72 15.93
CA MET A 162 0.60 0.99 14.83
C MET A 162 1.73 0.53 13.92
N ASP A 163 1.68 -0.74 13.51
CA ASP A 163 2.75 -1.36 12.73
C ASP A 163 2.33 -1.37 11.27
N VAL A 164 3.03 -0.55 10.50
CA VAL A 164 2.88 -0.45 9.06
C VAL A 164 3.89 -1.41 8.45
N VAL A 165 3.40 -2.34 7.63
CA VAL A 165 4.23 -3.22 6.83
C VAL A 165 4.11 -2.80 5.39
N VAL A 166 5.24 -2.59 4.75
CA VAL A 166 5.33 -2.45 3.30
C VAL A 166 6.13 -3.61 2.75
N GLY A 167 5.76 -4.08 1.58
CA GLY A 167 6.47 -5.18 0.98
C GLY A 167 6.31 -5.27 -0.51
N LYS A 168 7.10 -6.17 -1.08
CA LYS A 168 7.09 -6.48 -2.50
C LYS A 168 7.16 -8.00 -2.63
N VAL A 169 6.22 -8.56 -3.37
CA VAL A 169 6.29 -9.93 -3.87
C VAL A 169 6.90 -9.87 -5.26
N GLU A 170 7.93 -10.66 -5.49
CA GLU A 170 8.67 -10.75 -6.75
C GLU A 170 8.76 -12.19 -7.22
N SER A 171 8.39 -12.39 -8.48
CA SER A 171 8.61 -13.59 -9.28
C SER A 171 9.27 -13.19 -10.61
N PRO A 172 9.85 -14.12 -11.40
CA PRO A 172 10.67 -13.81 -12.57
C PRO A 172 10.02 -12.84 -13.57
N ASN A 173 8.69 -12.85 -13.68
CA ASN A 173 7.94 -12.01 -14.62
C ASN A 173 6.90 -11.12 -13.95
N MET A 174 6.75 -11.17 -12.62
CA MET A 174 5.71 -10.41 -11.92
C MET A 174 6.29 -9.75 -10.68
N SER A 175 5.88 -8.51 -10.44
CA SER A 175 6.22 -7.78 -9.22
C SER A 175 5.00 -7.01 -8.73
N ARG A 176 4.64 -7.23 -7.47
CA ARG A 176 3.54 -6.54 -6.80
C ARG A 176 4.00 -5.96 -5.48
N ARG A 177 3.73 -4.68 -5.28
CA ARG A 177 3.95 -4.00 -4.00
C ARG A 177 2.67 -4.03 -3.20
N PHE A 178 2.79 -4.18 -1.89
CA PHE A 178 1.67 -4.13 -0.97
C PHE A 178 2.04 -3.30 0.24
N GLY A 179 1.03 -2.74 0.89
CA GLY A 179 1.15 -2.05 2.16
C GLY A 179 -0.04 -2.41 3.02
N LEU A 180 0.20 -2.71 4.29
CA LEU A 180 -0.86 -3.01 5.24
C LEU A 180 -0.51 -2.50 6.63
N VAL A 181 -1.56 -2.26 7.40
CA VAL A 181 -1.45 -1.95 8.82
C VAL A 181 -1.86 -3.20 9.59
N GLN A 182 -0.93 -3.81 10.34
CA GLN A 182 -1.19 -5.12 10.96
C GLN A 182 -2.42 -5.10 11.88
N GLN A 183 -2.61 -4.02 12.63
CA GLN A 183 -3.71 -3.87 13.58
C GLN A 183 -5.06 -3.48 12.95
N ALA A 184 -5.07 -3.01 11.70
CA ALA A 184 -6.27 -2.52 11.02
C ALA A 184 -6.76 -3.46 9.91
N ALA A 185 -5.85 -4.26 9.33
CA ALA A 185 -6.22 -5.27 8.36
C ALA A 185 -7.07 -6.36 9.03
N SER A 186 -8.17 -6.77 8.37
CA SER A 186 -9.04 -7.84 8.88
C SER A 186 -8.34 -9.20 8.98
N SER A 187 -7.27 -9.39 8.21
CA SER A 187 -6.29 -10.48 8.35
C SER A 187 -5.08 -10.19 7.46
N PRO A 188 -3.98 -9.67 8.05
CA PRO A 188 -2.74 -9.41 7.35
C PRO A 188 -2.21 -10.63 6.57
N GLU A 189 -2.31 -11.82 7.17
CA GLU A 189 -1.84 -13.06 6.55
C GLU A 189 -2.68 -13.50 5.35
N ARG A 190 -4.01 -13.28 5.37
CA ARG A 190 -4.86 -13.56 4.20
C ARG A 190 -4.56 -12.59 3.06
N GLN A 191 -4.31 -11.33 3.36
CA GLN A 191 -3.92 -10.34 2.35
C GLN A 191 -2.58 -10.68 1.71
N LEU A 192 -1.55 -10.98 2.51
CA LEU A 192 -0.25 -11.39 1.96
C LEU A 192 -0.35 -12.70 1.17
N ARG A 193 -1.13 -13.68 1.65
CA ARG A 193 -1.39 -14.92 0.92
C ARG A 193 -2.04 -14.63 -0.44
N HIS A 194 -2.99 -13.70 -0.45
CA HIS A 194 -3.66 -13.27 -1.66
C HIS A 194 -2.69 -12.60 -2.65
N ASP A 195 -1.82 -11.71 -2.18
CA ASP A 195 -0.77 -11.09 -3.00
C ASP A 195 0.21 -12.13 -3.56
N LEU A 196 0.60 -13.14 -2.77
CA LEU A 196 1.44 -14.24 -3.23
C LEU A 196 0.78 -15.02 -4.38
N ILE A 197 -0.49 -15.44 -4.21
CA ILE A 197 -1.24 -16.17 -5.24
C ILE A 197 -1.40 -15.30 -6.49
N ALA A 198 -1.67 -14.00 -6.32
CA ALA A 198 -1.76 -13.04 -7.41
C ALA A 198 -0.44 -12.83 -8.17
N GLN A 199 0.70 -13.32 -7.66
CA GLN A 199 2.00 -13.30 -8.32
C GLN A 199 2.44 -14.68 -8.84
N GLY A 200 1.50 -15.62 -8.97
CA GLY A 200 1.75 -16.95 -9.52
C GLY A 200 2.18 -18.00 -8.49
N TRP A 201 2.02 -17.72 -7.19
CA TRP A 201 2.31 -18.72 -6.17
C TRP A 201 1.20 -19.78 -6.08
N GLU A 202 1.58 -21.03 -6.31
CA GLU A 202 0.66 -22.20 -6.31
C GLU A 202 0.21 -22.67 -4.93
N GLY A 203 0.72 -22.06 -3.85
CA GLY A 203 0.38 -22.41 -2.48
C GLY A 203 1.23 -23.51 -1.84
N GLN A 204 2.12 -24.15 -2.60
CA GLN A 204 2.97 -25.26 -2.15
C GLN A 204 4.47 -24.97 -2.25
N SER A 205 4.90 -24.23 -3.28
CA SER A 205 6.30 -23.88 -3.46
C SER A 205 6.85 -23.07 -2.29
N LYS A 206 8.14 -23.27 -2.02
CA LYS A 206 8.88 -22.56 -0.98
C LYS A 206 8.86 -21.06 -1.24
N VAL A 207 8.72 -20.26 -0.19
CA VAL A 207 8.79 -18.79 -0.27
C VAL A 207 10.06 -18.30 0.41
N THR A 208 10.78 -17.37 -0.22
CA THR A 208 11.91 -16.68 0.40
C THR A 208 11.42 -15.36 0.97
N ALA A 209 11.61 -15.14 2.26
CA ALA A 209 11.31 -13.88 2.93
C ALA A 209 12.61 -13.12 3.20
N ILE A 210 12.71 -11.89 2.72
CA ILE A 210 13.81 -10.97 3.01
C ILE A 210 13.24 -9.85 3.88
N SER A 211 13.71 -9.73 5.11
CA SER A 211 13.22 -8.70 6.04
C SER A 211 14.29 -8.31 7.05
N GLU A 212 13.98 -7.32 7.89
CA GLU A 212 14.76 -7.06 9.10
C GLU A 212 14.74 -8.25 10.08
N GLY A 213 15.56 -8.13 11.14
CA GLY A 213 15.70 -9.14 12.19
C GLY A 213 14.55 -9.20 13.21
N GLU A 214 13.51 -8.38 13.05
CA GLU A 214 12.32 -8.46 13.89
C GLU A 214 11.50 -9.72 13.53
N PRO A 215 11.12 -10.57 14.50
CA PRO A 215 10.37 -11.80 14.23
C PRO A 215 8.96 -11.55 13.68
N GLY A 216 8.40 -10.35 13.81
CA GLY A 216 7.05 -10.02 13.37
C GLY A 216 6.82 -10.25 11.87
N LEU A 217 7.75 -9.82 11.02
CA LEU A 217 7.63 -9.89 9.56
C LEU A 217 7.80 -11.32 9.02
N PRO A 218 8.83 -12.09 9.41
CA PRO A 218 8.94 -13.50 9.02
C PRO A 218 7.75 -14.32 9.50
N ASN A 219 7.25 -14.06 10.71
CA ASN A 219 6.05 -14.72 11.25
C ASN A 219 4.81 -14.42 10.41
N LEU A 220 4.66 -13.19 9.89
CA LEU A 220 3.58 -12.83 8.97
C LEU A 220 3.64 -13.68 7.69
N VAL A 221 4.83 -13.81 7.08
CA VAL A 221 5.03 -14.66 5.89
C VAL A 221 4.73 -16.12 6.19
N MET A 222 5.23 -16.65 7.30
CA MET A 222 4.96 -18.03 7.72
C MET A 222 3.46 -18.30 7.90
N ARG A 223 2.71 -17.38 8.53
CA ARG A 223 1.25 -17.50 8.68
C ARG A 223 0.50 -17.42 7.36
N ALA A 224 0.97 -16.62 6.40
CA ALA A 224 0.38 -16.48 5.08
C ALA A 224 0.63 -17.73 4.21
N VAL A 225 1.85 -18.25 4.26
CA VAL A 225 2.31 -19.39 3.45
C VAL A 225 1.79 -20.71 4.02
N ARG A 226 1.84 -20.90 5.34
CA ARG A 226 1.52 -22.17 6.03
C ARG A 226 2.33 -23.35 5.48
N GLY A 227 3.60 -23.11 5.18
CA GLY A 227 4.48 -24.03 4.48
C GLY A 227 5.95 -23.62 4.61
N SER A 228 6.80 -24.07 3.69
CA SER A 228 8.24 -23.82 3.75
C SER A 228 8.57 -22.36 3.45
N VAL A 229 9.17 -21.68 4.43
CA VAL A 229 9.69 -20.32 4.30
C VAL A 229 11.19 -20.33 4.61
N THR A 230 12.00 -19.72 3.74
CA THR A 230 13.37 -19.36 4.09
C THR A 230 13.45 -17.89 4.40
N HIS A 231 13.79 -17.55 5.64
CA HIS A 231 14.04 -16.18 6.05
C HIS A 231 15.51 -15.82 5.84
N ILE A 232 15.75 -14.70 5.18
CA ILE A 232 17.07 -14.10 4.98
C ILE A 232 17.01 -12.67 5.52
N LEU A 233 18.04 -12.27 6.26
CA LEU A 233 18.14 -10.91 6.77
C LEU A 233 18.49 -9.93 5.64
N ASP A 234 17.81 -8.79 5.62
CA ASP A 234 18.07 -7.72 4.67
C ASP A 234 19.46 -7.10 4.90
N TRP A 235 20.27 -7.05 3.84
CA TRP A 235 21.62 -6.49 3.83
C TRP A 235 21.69 -5.01 4.23
N TRP A 236 20.69 -4.20 3.92
CA TRP A 236 20.60 -2.80 4.35
C TRP A 236 20.44 -2.72 5.87
N HIS A 237 19.54 -3.53 6.45
CA HIS A 237 19.35 -3.60 7.89
C HIS A 237 20.61 -4.09 8.62
N ILE A 238 21.31 -5.09 8.06
CA ILE A 238 22.62 -5.52 8.58
C ILE A 238 23.61 -4.35 8.53
N SER A 239 23.68 -3.62 7.42
CA SER A 239 24.59 -2.48 7.26
C SER A 239 24.29 -1.36 8.26
N MET A 240 23.01 -1.09 8.52
CA MET A 240 22.59 -0.12 9.55
C MET A 240 23.02 -0.54 10.95
N ARG A 241 22.90 -1.83 11.30
CA ARG A 241 23.39 -2.36 12.59
C ARG A 241 24.91 -2.22 12.72
N VAL A 242 25.65 -2.53 11.67
CA VAL A 242 27.11 -2.29 11.64
C VAL A 242 27.42 -0.80 11.79
N LYS A 243 26.65 0.07 11.14
CA LYS A 243 26.82 1.52 11.24
C LYS A 243 26.62 2.05 12.66
N HIS A 244 25.68 1.48 13.42
CA HIS A 244 25.50 1.83 14.82
C HIS A 244 26.73 1.47 15.66
N ILE A 245 27.35 0.32 15.40
CA ILE A 245 28.60 -0.09 16.08
C ILE A 245 29.73 0.87 15.74
N GLU A 246 29.92 1.19 14.46
CA GLU A 246 30.94 2.15 14.00
C GLU A 246 30.78 3.52 14.67
N ASN A 247 29.54 4.01 14.77
CA ASN A 247 29.25 5.29 15.41
C ASN A 247 29.48 5.22 16.93
N ALA A 248 29.03 4.15 17.60
CA ALA A 248 29.23 3.97 19.03
C ALA A 248 30.72 3.90 19.40
N VAL A 249 31.52 3.18 18.62
CA VAL A 249 32.98 3.12 18.80
C VAL A 249 33.61 4.49 18.60
N ARG A 250 33.21 5.23 17.56
CA ARG A 250 33.71 6.59 17.30
C ARG A 250 33.40 7.53 18.47
N GLU A 251 32.17 7.51 18.97
CA GLU A 251 31.74 8.32 20.11
C GLU A 251 32.50 7.94 21.39
N LEU A 252 32.69 6.63 21.64
CA LEU A 252 33.44 6.11 22.79
C LEU A 252 34.89 6.61 22.79
N ILE A 253 35.59 6.50 21.67
CA ILE A 253 36.99 6.95 21.54
C ILE A 253 37.12 8.47 21.71
N GLN A 254 36.13 9.22 21.25
CA GLN A 254 36.11 10.69 21.36
C GLN A 254 35.64 11.18 22.74
N SER A 255 35.17 10.29 23.61
CA SER A 255 34.64 10.65 24.92
C SER A 255 35.74 11.13 25.87
N LYS A 256 35.41 12.11 26.72
CA LYS A 256 36.33 12.59 27.76
C LYS A 256 36.51 11.49 28.81
N GLY A 257 37.74 11.01 28.98
CA GLY A 257 38.07 9.96 29.94
C GLY A 257 38.19 8.55 29.35
N PHE A 258 38.20 8.42 28.01
CA PHE A 258 38.57 7.16 27.36
C PHE A 258 39.99 6.75 27.76
N SER A 259 40.12 5.58 28.40
CA SER A 259 41.37 5.05 28.95
C SER A 259 41.98 3.90 28.11
N GLY A 260 41.27 3.45 27.07
CA GLY A 260 41.70 2.35 26.20
C GLY A 260 42.65 2.76 25.08
N LEU A 261 43.09 1.78 24.29
CA LEU A 261 43.84 2.03 23.04
C LEU A 261 42.86 2.09 21.86
N PRO A 262 42.74 3.22 21.13
CA PRO A 262 41.73 3.38 20.06
C PRO A 262 41.77 2.29 18.99
N LEU A 263 42.97 1.82 18.64
CA LEU A 263 43.19 0.80 17.61
C LEU A 263 42.44 -0.53 17.90
N PHE A 264 42.25 -0.89 19.16
CA PHE A 264 41.51 -2.10 19.55
C PHE A 264 40.01 -1.98 19.31
N PHE A 265 39.48 -0.78 19.08
CA PHE A 265 38.06 -0.57 18.81
C PHE A 265 37.81 -0.20 17.35
N GLU A 266 38.62 0.68 16.76
CA GLU A 266 38.45 1.15 15.37
C GLU A 266 38.59 0.02 14.36
N ARG A 267 39.67 -0.75 14.43
CA ARG A 267 39.96 -1.78 13.43
C ARG A 267 38.89 -2.89 13.41
N PRO A 268 38.44 -3.43 14.56
CA PRO A 268 37.29 -4.32 14.61
C PRO A 268 36.02 -3.73 13.99
N ALA A 269 35.67 -2.48 14.33
CA ALA A 269 34.47 -1.84 13.82
C ALA A 269 34.50 -1.62 12.30
N ASP A 270 35.61 -1.11 11.76
CA ASP A 270 35.77 -0.80 10.34
C ASP A 270 35.81 -2.05 9.45
N THR A 271 36.36 -3.16 9.96
CA THR A 271 36.48 -4.40 9.19
C THR A 271 35.24 -5.29 9.28
N LEU A 272 34.34 -5.06 10.23
CA LEU A 272 33.15 -5.88 10.47
C LEU A 272 32.28 -6.03 9.23
N ARG A 273 32.00 -4.93 8.53
CA ARG A 273 31.19 -4.95 7.30
C ARG A 273 31.84 -5.81 6.22
N TRP A 274 33.16 -5.70 6.05
CA TRP A 274 33.89 -6.48 5.06
C TRP A 274 33.77 -7.99 5.33
N TYR A 275 33.96 -8.42 6.59
CA TYR A 275 33.84 -9.84 6.95
C TYR A 275 32.44 -10.39 6.70
N LEU A 276 31.41 -9.65 7.10
CA LEU A 276 30.02 -10.05 6.88
C LEU A 276 29.69 -10.19 5.38
N TRP A 277 30.22 -9.31 4.51
CA TRP A 277 29.91 -9.29 3.07
C TRP A 277 30.65 -10.40 2.32
N HIS A 278 31.76 -10.89 2.88
CA HIS A 278 32.52 -12.03 2.35
C HIS A 278 32.13 -13.36 3.02
N VAL A 279 30.97 -13.41 3.69
CA VAL A 279 30.44 -14.63 4.33
C VAL A 279 31.39 -15.20 5.40
N LYS A 280 32.27 -14.37 5.97
CA LYS A 280 33.18 -14.74 7.06
C LYS A 280 32.50 -14.54 8.41
N VAL A 281 31.34 -15.19 8.58
CA VAL A 281 30.42 -14.98 9.71
C VAL A 281 31.07 -15.31 11.05
N MET A 282 31.85 -16.39 11.12
CA MET A 282 32.57 -16.76 12.35
C MET A 282 33.60 -15.70 12.75
N THR A 283 34.34 -15.15 11.79
CA THR A 283 35.31 -14.08 12.06
C THR A 283 34.62 -12.81 12.54
N ALA A 284 33.52 -12.42 11.88
CA ALA A 284 32.71 -11.29 12.32
C ALA A 284 32.18 -11.47 13.75
N ALA A 285 31.71 -12.67 14.09
CA ALA A 285 31.25 -13.00 15.45
C ALA A 285 32.38 -12.91 16.48
N THR A 286 33.58 -13.41 16.17
CA THR A 286 34.76 -13.27 17.04
C THR A 286 35.13 -11.80 17.26
N ILE A 287 35.12 -10.99 16.20
CA ILE A 287 35.40 -9.54 16.26
C ILE A 287 34.40 -8.82 17.17
N LEU A 288 33.11 -9.14 17.07
CA LEU A 288 32.07 -8.59 17.94
C LEU A 288 32.28 -8.99 19.40
N ASN A 289 32.65 -10.25 19.67
CA ASN A 289 32.93 -10.72 21.03
C ASN A 289 34.14 -10.01 21.63
N VAL A 290 35.21 -9.82 20.86
CA VAL A 290 36.40 -9.08 21.31
C VAL A 290 36.05 -7.63 21.62
N LEU A 291 35.31 -6.96 20.74
CA LEU A 291 34.82 -5.59 20.97
C LEU A 291 34.00 -5.49 22.26
N GLN A 292 33.11 -6.45 22.53
CA GLN A 292 32.33 -6.48 23.76
C GLN A 292 33.22 -6.60 25.00
N ILE A 293 34.17 -7.54 24.99
CA ILE A 293 35.12 -7.76 26.11
C ILE A 293 35.95 -6.49 26.38
N ASP A 294 36.44 -5.84 25.33
CA ASP A 294 37.25 -4.63 25.49
C ASP A 294 36.41 -3.44 25.96
N CYS A 295 35.14 -3.32 25.54
CA CYS A 295 34.20 -2.35 26.09
C CYS A 295 33.93 -2.60 27.58
N ASP A 296 33.69 -3.84 27.99
CA ASP A 296 33.40 -4.20 29.38
C ASP A 296 34.59 -3.85 30.30
N ARG A 297 35.82 -3.95 29.80
CA ARG A 297 37.05 -3.57 30.53
C ARG A 297 37.22 -2.06 30.76
N LEU A 298 36.56 -1.21 29.99
CA LEU A 298 36.62 0.25 30.21
C LEU A 298 35.77 0.69 31.40
N HIS A 299 34.82 -0.14 31.81
CA HIS A 299 33.90 0.11 32.92
C HIS A 299 34.27 -0.60 34.22
N ALA A 300 35.34 -1.40 34.20
CA ALA A 300 35.91 -2.11 35.35
C ALA A 300 37.03 -1.30 36.02
#